data_AF-A0A2T9K7I3-F1
#
_entry.id   AF-A0A2T9K7I3-F1
#
_cell.length_a   1.000
_cell.length_b   1.000
_cell.length_c   1.000
_cell.angle_alpha   90.00
_cell.angle_beta   90.00
_cell.angle_gamma   90.00
#
_symmetry.space_group_name_H-M   'P 1'
#
loop_
_entity.id
_entity.type
_entity.pdbx_description
1 polymer ?
#
loop_
_entity_poly.entity_id
_entity_poly.type
_entity_poly.pdbx_seq_one_letter_code
_entity_poly.pdbx_strand_id
1 'polypeptide(L)' 'MEASTVIGLRTMVLAGGGAKAQAEAVRMTTEKMAAAADIGLKFWTGGLPQAPDAATRAVVKHYRAKVRANRKRLAR' A
#
# COMPACT_ATOMS: atom_id res chain seq x y z
N MET A 1 10.48 -8.47 -3.96
CA MET A 1 11.46 -7.35 -3.90
C MET A 1 10.81 -5.96 -3.85
N GLU A 2 9.68 -5.67 -4.52
CA GLU A 2 9.13 -4.29 -4.53
C GLU A 2 8.79 -3.71 -3.15
N ALA A 3 8.19 -4.49 -2.25
CA ALA A 3 7.83 -4.04 -0.90
C ALA A 3 9.06 -3.62 -0.09
N SER A 4 10.12 -4.43 -0.10
CA SER A 4 11.38 -4.12 0.60
C SER A 4 12.02 -2.83 0.07
N THR A 5 11.97 -2.58 -1.24
CA THR A 5 12.44 -1.31 -1.81
C THR A 5 11.61 -0.12 -1.33
N VAL A 6 10.28 -0.23 -1.31
CA VAL A 6 9.40 0.84 -0.80
C VAL A 6 9.70 1.15 0.67
N ILE A 7 9.92 0.11 1.48
CA ILE A 7 10.30 0.27 2.88
C ILE A 7 11.62 1.04 2.99
N GLY A 8 12.67 0.61 2.28
CA GLY A 8 13.97 1.29 2.30
C GLY A 8 13.90 2.75 1.86
N LEU A 9 13.20 3.04 0.75
CA LEU A 9 13.00 4.42 0.26
C LEU A 9 12.29 5.29 1.31
N ARG A 10 11.26 4.75 1.98
CA ARG A 10 10.55 5.47 3.04
C ARG A 10 11.41 5.69 4.26
N THR A 11 12.19 4.71 4.68
CA THR A 11 13.13 4.85 5.79
C THR A 11 14.10 5.99 5.52
N MET A 12 14.63 6.12 4.29
CA MET A 12 15.49 7.25 3.92
C MET A 12 14.78 8.61 3.97
N VAL A 13 13.54 8.70 3.46
CA VAL A 13 12.75 9.94 3.53
C VAL A 13 12.46 10.33 4.97
N LEU A 14 12.07 9.37 5.81
CA LEU A 14 11.73 9.60 7.21
C LEU A 14 12.96 9.96 8.04
N ALA A 15 14.10 9.32 7.81
CA ALA A 15 15.36 9.63 8.48
C ALA A 15 15.83 11.07 8.21
N GLY A 16 15.47 11.65 7.05
CA GLY A 16 15.76 13.04 6.73
C GLY A 16 14.94 14.07 7.52
N GLY A 17 13.85 13.66 8.18
CA GLY A 17 13.01 14.55 8.98
C GLY A 17 12.34 15.71 8.21
N GLY A 18 11.87 16.71 8.96
CA GLY A 18 11.28 17.94 8.42
C GLY A 18 9.94 17.75 7.70
N ALA A 19 9.55 18.78 6.94
CA ALA A 19 8.25 18.82 6.26
C ALA A 19 8.04 17.69 5.24
N LYS A 20 9.12 17.27 4.56
CA LYS A 20 9.05 16.16 3.59
C LYS A 20 8.78 14.82 4.27
N ALA A 21 9.43 14.54 5.40
CA ALA A 21 9.16 13.34 6.18
C ALA A 21 7.73 13.32 6.73
N GLN A 22 7.24 14.46 7.24
CA GLN A 22 5.87 14.57 7.74
C GLN A 22 4.83 14.33 6.63
N ALA A 23 5.03 14.94 5.46
CA ALA A 23 4.15 14.73 4.30
C ALA A 23 4.14 13.26 3.85
N GLU A 24 5.30 12.59 3.84
CA GLU A 24 5.38 11.17 3.52
C GLU A 24 4.69 10.30 4.58
N ALA A 25 4.86 10.60 5.87
CA ALA A 25 4.23 9.87 6.96
C ALA A 25 2.69 9.94 6.90
N VAL A 26 2.13 11.14 6.65
CA VAL A 26 0.68 11.32 6.48
C VAL A 26 0.21 10.53 5.26
N ARG A 27 0.87 10.70 4.10
CA ARG A 27 0.52 9.98 2.87
C ARG A 27 0.57 8.46 3.06
N MET A 28 1.58 7.96 3.76
CA MET A 28 1.73 6.55 4.10
C MET A 28 0.54 5.99 4.86
N THR A 29 -0.02 6.75 5.79
CA THR A 29 -1.17 6.33 6.59
C THR A 29 -2.44 6.39 5.75
N THR A 30 -2.65 7.47 4.99
CA THR A 30 -3.79 7.59 4.07
C THR A 30 -3.84 6.46 3.05
N GLU A 31 -2.69 6.08 2.47
CA GLU A 31 -2.60 4.97 1.52
C GLU A 31 -2.96 3.62 2.16
N LYS A 32 -2.55 3.37 3.42
CA LYS A 32 -2.92 2.14 4.15
C LYS A 32 -4.41 2.09 4.42
N MET A 33 -4.97 3.19 4.91
CA MET A 33 -6.40 3.28 5.21
C MET A 33 -7.25 3.12 3.95
N ALA A 34 -6.86 3.74 2.84
CA ALA A 34 -7.55 3.59 1.56
C ALA A 34 -7.49 2.15 1.03
N ALA A 35 -6.34 1.48 1.08
CA ALA A 35 -6.22 0.09 0.64
C ALA A 35 -7.02 -0.88 1.54
N ALA A 36 -7.03 -0.64 2.85
CA ALA A 36 -7.85 -1.41 3.79
C ALA A 36 -9.35 -1.20 3.51
N ALA A 37 -9.78 0.05 3.29
CA ALA A 37 -11.16 0.38 2.95
C ALA A 37 -11.59 -0.25 1.61
N ASP A 38 -10.75 -0.18 0.57
CA ASP A 38 -11.01 -0.80 -0.74
C ASP A 38 -11.28 -2.31 -0.62
N ILE A 39 -10.49 -3.00 0.21
CA ILE A 39 -10.63 -4.45 0.44
C ILE A 39 -11.81 -4.76 1.35
N GLY A 40 -11.99 -3.98 2.41
CA GLY A 40 -13.14 -4.09 3.31
C GLY A 40 -14.45 -3.95 2.56
N LEU A 41 -14.57 -2.94 1.70
CA LEU A 41 -15.76 -2.74 0.87
C LEU A 41 -16.01 -3.95 -0.04
N LYS A 42 -14.99 -4.47 -0.72
CA LYS A 42 -15.13 -5.67 -1.57
C LYS A 42 -15.54 -6.90 -0.78
N PHE A 43 -15.06 -7.04 0.45
CA PHE A 43 -15.49 -8.12 1.33
C PHE A 43 -16.97 -7.97 1.69
N TRP A 44 -17.37 -6.78 2.15
CA TRP A 44 -18.76 -6.48 2.55
C TRP A 44 -19.77 -6.61 1.40
N THR A 45 -19.39 -6.23 0.18
CA THR A 45 -20.28 -6.30 -0.99
C THR A 45 -20.23 -7.65 -1.72
N GLY A 46 -19.44 -8.62 -1.23
CA GLY A 46 -19.24 -9.90 -1.92
C GLY A 46 -18.42 -9.81 -3.21
N GLY A 47 -17.71 -8.71 -3.43
CA GLY A 47 -16.81 -8.49 -4.57
C GLY A 47 -15.47 -9.25 -4.51
N LEU A 48 -15.23 -10.04 -3.46
CA LEU A 48 -14.13 -11.00 -3.40
C LEU A 48 -14.58 -12.39 -3.90
N PRO A 49 -13.69 -13.17 -4.53
CA PRO A 49 -13.97 -14.57 -4.84
C PRO A 49 -14.41 -15.37 -3.61
N GLN A 50 -15.35 -16.30 -3.79
CA GLN A 50 -15.87 -17.14 -2.70
C GLN A 50 -14.84 -18.18 -2.22
N ALA A 51 -14.00 -18.68 -3.13
CA ALA A 51 -12.93 -19.61 -2.78
C ALA A 51 -11.85 -18.89 -1.94
N PRO A 52 -11.50 -19.39 -0.73
CA PRO A 52 -10.59 -18.68 0.19
C PRO A 52 -9.19 -18.39 -0.40
N ASP A 53 -8.67 -19.30 -1.21
CA ASP A 53 -7.37 -19.14 -1.88
C ASP A 53 -7.44 -18.05 -2.96
N ALA A 54 -8.52 -18.01 -3.74
CA ALA A 54 -8.76 -17.00 -4.75
C ALA A 54 -9.00 -15.61 -4.12
N ALA A 55 -9.73 -15.54 -3.00
CA ALA A 55 -9.90 -14.32 -2.22
C ALA A 55 -8.55 -13.78 -1.74
N THR A 56 -7.72 -14.63 -1.15
CA THR A 56 -6.38 -14.26 -0.68
C THR A 56 -5.50 -13.75 -1.83
N ARG A 57 -5.50 -14.43 -2.98
CA ARG A 57 -4.78 -13.99 -4.18
C ARG A 57 -5.27 -12.63 -4.68
N ALA A 58 -6.59 -12.39 -4.67
CA ALA A 58 -7.17 -11.12 -5.07
C ALA A 58 -6.73 -9.98 -4.13
N VAL A 59 -6.69 -10.22 -2.83
CA VAL A 59 -6.21 -9.27 -1.82
C VAL A 59 -4.73 -8.97 -2.02
N VAL A 60 -3.89 -9.98 -2.18
CA VAL A 60 -2.44 -9.80 -2.45
C VAL A 60 -2.21 -9.05 -3.75
N LYS A 61 -2.98 -9.35 -4.82
CA LYS A 61 -2.90 -8.63 -6.10
C LYS A 61 -3.24 -7.15 -5.92
N HIS A 62 -4.26 -6.82 -5.14
CA HIS A 62 -4.63 -5.44 -4.84
C HIS A 62 -3.48 -4.69 -4.14
N TYR A 63 -2.91 -5.24 -3.07
CA TYR A 63 -1.79 -4.61 -2.38
C TYR A 63 -0.54 -4.48 -3.26
N ARG A 64 -0.23 -5.48 -4.09
CA ARG A 64 0.88 -5.42 -5.05
C ARG A 64 0.77 -4.24 -6.01
N ALA A 65 -0.42 -3.95 -6.52
CA ALA A 65 -0.64 -2.81 -7.40
C ALA A 65 -0.33 -1.47 -6.69
N LYS A 66 -0.74 -1.33 -5.42
CA LYS A 66 -0.45 -0.13 -4.61
C LYS A 66 1.05 0.00 -4.32
N VAL A 67 1.72 -1.09 -3.94
CA VAL A 67 3.18 -1.12 -3.68
C VAL A 67 3.97 -0.71 -4.94
N ARG A 68 3.58 -1.19 -6.13
CA ARG A 68 4.22 -0.80 -7.38
C ARG A 68 4.07 0.68 -7.68
N ALA A 69 2.88 1.25 -7.44
CA ALA A 69 2.64 2.67 -7.58
C ALA A 69 3.49 3.49 -6.59
N ASN A 70 3.62 3.04 -5.33
CA ASN A 70 4.48 3.67 -4.33
C ASN A 70 5.95 3.65 -4.76
N ARG A 71 6.46 2.51 -5.21
CA ARG A 71 7.84 2.38 -5.71
C ARG A 71 8.11 3.40 -6.82
N LYS A 72 7.22 3.49 -7.82
CA LYS A 72 7.35 4.44 -8.94
C LYS A 72 7.39 5.89 -8.47
N ARG A 73 6.60 6.24 -7.44
CA ARG A 73 6.58 7.60 -6.88
C ARG A 73 7.83 7.91 -6.07
N LEU A 74 8.26 6.97 -5.22
CA LEU A 74 9.39 7.17 -4.32
C LEU A 74 10.75 7.14 -5.03
N ALA A 75 10.81 6.52 -6.21
CA ALA A 75 12.00 6.51 -7.06
C ALA A 75 12.12 7.75 -7.97
N ARG A 76 11.22 8.73 -7.84
CA ARG A 76 11.27 10.02 -8.54
C ARG A 76 11.81 11.10 -7.63
#